data_AF-A0AAV1CZW7-F1
#
_entry.id   AF-A0AAV1CZW7-F1
#
_cell.length_a   1.000
_cell.length_b   1.000
_cell.length_c   1.000
_cell.angle_alpha   90.00
_cell.angle_beta   90.00
_cell.angle_gamma   90.00
#
_symmetry.space_group_name_H-M   'P 1'
#
loop_
_entity.id
_entity.type
_entity.pdbx_description
1 polymer ?
#
loop_
_entity_poly.entity_id
_entity_poly.type
_entity_poly.pdbx_seq_one_letter_code
_entity_poly.pdbx_strand_id
1 'polypeptide(L)' 'MTDIIASNSLTLAPAKWEFSCDLEVDFQSDRKANIVCSSLAVDKELQPDKVKREMSVSDGKLSVYARNPVQC' A
#
# COMPACT_ATOMS: atom_id res chain seq x y z
N MET A 1 -37.72 -33.57 6.80
CA MET A 1 -37.91 -32.11 6.86
C MET A 1 -36.53 -31.53 7.09
N THR A 2 -36.00 -30.89 6.06
CA THR A 2 -34.62 -30.41 5.93
C THR A 2 -34.40 -29.13 6.71
N ASP A 3 -33.31 -29.04 7.47
CA ASP A 3 -32.68 -27.76 7.80
C ASP A 3 -31.20 -27.85 7.43
N ILE A 4 -30.90 -27.43 6.20
CA ILE A 4 -29.54 -27.14 5.73
C ILE A 4 -29.27 -25.70 6.18
N ILE A 5 -28.56 -25.51 7.29
CA ILE A 5 -27.87 -24.24 7.53
C ILE A 5 -26.60 -24.28 6.69
N ALA A 6 -26.72 -23.80 5.45
CA ALA A 6 -25.57 -23.41 4.67
C ALA A 6 -24.97 -22.18 5.36
N SER A 7 -23.99 -22.41 6.22
CA SER A 7 -23.06 -21.40 6.68
C SER A 7 -22.44 -20.78 5.44
N ASN A 8 -22.97 -19.64 5.01
CA ASN A 8 -22.39 -18.83 3.95
C ASN A 8 -21.12 -18.21 4.53
N SER A 9 -20.08 -19.03 4.62
CA SER A 9 -18.70 -18.58 4.80
C SER A 9 -18.35 -17.84 3.52
N LEU A 10 -18.71 -16.56 3.46
CA LEU A 10 -18.11 -15.60 2.54
C LEU A 10 -16.63 -15.52 2.94
N THR A 11 -15.86 -16.48 2.49
CA THR A 11 -14.41 -16.39 2.45
C THR A 11 -14.14 -15.23 1.50
N LEU A 12 -14.02 -14.02 2.05
CA LEU A 12 -13.50 -12.86 1.35
C LEU A 12 -12.17 -13.34 0.75
N ALA A 13 -12.19 -13.65 -0.54
CA ALA A 13 -10.97 -13.98 -1.25
C ALA A 13 -9.96 -12.86 -0.93
N PRO A 14 -8.72 -13.19 -0.55
CA PRO A 14 -7.75 -12.18 -0.17
C PRO A 14 -7.70 -11.14 -1.27
N ALA A 15 -7.98 -9.88 -0.92
CA ALA A 15 -8.06 -8.79 -1.88
C ALA A 15 -6.78 -8.80 -2.72
N LYS A 16 -6.94 -9.07 -4.02
CA LYS A 16 -5.81 -9.21 -4.93
C LYS A 16 -5.31 -7.80 -5.23
N TRP A 17 -4.14 -7.47 -4.70
CA TRP A 17 -3.47 -6.17 -4.86
C TRP A 17 -2.89 -6.06 -6.28
N GLU A 18 -3.77 -6.01 -7.30
CA GLU A 18 -3.38 -6.06 -8.71
C GLU A 18 -2.88 -4.73 -9.27
N PHE A 19 -3.33 -3.59 -8.72
CA PHE A 19 -2.83 -2.28 -9.14
C PHE A 19 -1.58 -1.93 -8.34
N SER A 20 -0.51 -1.56 -9.05
CA SER A 20 0.71 -1.00 -8.46
C SER A 20 1.11 0.29 -9.16
N CYS A 21 1.73 1.20 -8.41
CA CYS A 21 2.30 2.43 -8.92
C CYS A 21 3.63 2.71 -8.22
N ASP A 22 4.64 3.01 -9.02
CA ASP A 22 6.00 3.29 -8.57
C ASP A 22 6.29 4.78 -8.80
N LEU A 23 6.78 5.45 -7.77
CA LEU A 23 7.25 6.84 -7.84
C LEU A 23 8.69 6.88 -7.33
N GLU A 24 9.59 7.41 -8.15
CA GLU A 24 10.97 7.68 -7.77
C GLU A 24 11.25 9.17 -7.89
N VAL A 25 11.86 9.75 -6.86
CA VAL A 25 12.27 11.16 -6.84
C VAL A 25 13.72 11.26 -6.39
N ASP A 26 14.56 11.87 -7.22
CA ASP A 26 15.97 12.13 -6.92
C ASP A 26 16.12 13.45 -6.14
N PHE A 27 16.61 13.34 -4.90
CA PHE A 27 16.91 14.49 -4.03
C PHE A 27 18.41 14.79 -3.95
N GLN A 28 19.26 14.04 -4.68
CA GLN A 28 20.71 14.17 -4.74
C GLN A 28 21.43 14.02 -3.39
N SER A 29 20.73 13.60 -2.34
CA SER A 29 21.26 13.45 -0.99
C SER A 29 20.33 12.60 -0.13
N ASP A 30 20.88 11.56 0.50
CA ASP A 30 20.13 10.70 1.42
C ASP A 30 19.51 11.52 2.56
N ARG A 31 20.18 12.56 3.03
CA ARG A 31 19.64 13.43 4.08
C ARG A 31 18.37 14.14 3.62
N LYS A 32 18.36 14.68 2.40
CA LYS A 32 17.19 15.37 1.84
C LYS A 32 16.06 14.37 1.60
N ALA A 33 16.36 13.22 0.99
CA ALA A 33 15.41 12.15 0.76
C ALA A 33 14.80 11.63 2.09
N ASN A 34 15.60 11.47 3.14
CA ASN A 34 15.13 11.03 4.45
C ASN A 34 14.22 12.05 5.15
N ILE A 35 14.50 13.36 5.03
CA ILE A 35 13.62 14.40 5.59
C ILE A 35 12.24 14.33 4.95
N VAL A 36 12.19 14.18 3.62
CA VAL A 36 10.93 14.06 2.88
C VAL A 36 10.23 12.75 3.23
N CYS A 37 10.94 11.62 3.20
CA CYS A 37 10.41 10.31 3.59
C CYS A 37 9.78 10.34 4.99
N SER A 38 10.49 10.91 5.97
CA SER A 38 9.99 11.02 7.35
C SER A 38 8.74 11.90 7.43
N SER A 39 8.72 13.02 6.71
CA SER A 39 7.55 13.91 6.65
C SER A 39 6.33 13.21 6.04
N LEU A 40 6.53 12.42 4.99
CA LEU A 40 5.47 11.65 4.33
C LEU A 40 5.06 10.38 5.09
N ALA A 41 5.88 9.89 6.01
CA ALA A 41 5.59 8.68 6.80
C ALA A 41 4.67 8.97 7.99
N VAL A 42 4.56 10.24 8.43
CA VAL A 42 3.66 10.66 9.51
C VAL A 42 2.19 10.50 9.10
N ASP A 43 1.88 10.72 7.82
CA ASP A 43 0.56 10.50 7.26
C ASP A 43 0.34 8.99 7.07
N LYS A 44 -0.44 8.41 7.98
CA LYS A 44 -0.98 7.06 7.80
C LYS A 44 -1.92 7.04 6.61
N GLU A 45 -1.98 5.90 5.93
CA GLU A 45 -2.98 5.67 4.89
C GLU A 45 -4.39 5.87 5.47
N LEU A 46 -5.19 6.70 4.80
CA LEU A 46 -6.57 6.96 5.21
C LEU A 46 -7.41 5.68 5.20
N GLN A 47 -7.07 4.69 4.35
CA GLN A 47 -7.74 3.40 4.23
C GLN A 47 -6.70 2.29 3.96
N PRO A 48 -6.06 1.70 4.99
CA PRO A 48 -4.99 0.69 4.82
C PRO A 48 -5.47 -0.63 4.22
N ASP A 49 -6.79 -0.85 4.18
CA ASP A 49 -7.46 -1.93 3.47
C ASP A 49 -7.54 -1.69 1.95
N LYS A 50 -7.42 -0.44 1.50
CA LYS A 50 -7.53 -0.03 0.10
C LYS A 50 -6.24 0.50 -0.48
N VAL A 51 -5.30 0.97 0.33
CA VAL A 51 -4.01 1.43 -0.16
C VAL A 51 -2.95 0.89 0.76
N LYS A 52 -1.87 0.39 0.16
CA LYS A 52 -0.62 0.07 0.86
C LYS A 52 0.50 0.80 0.17
N ARG A 53 1.37 1.42 0.95
CA ARG A 53 2.52 2.19 0.50
C ARG A 53 3.76 1.73 1.24
N GLU A 54 4.77 1.38 0.48
CA GLU A 54 6.12 1.12 0.97
C GLU A 54 7.03 2.25 0.49
N MET A 55 7.91 2.73 1.35
CA MET A 55 8.89 3.76 1.00
C MET A 55 10.29 3.32 1.37
N SER A 56 11.25 3.63 0.52
CA SER A 56 12.67 3.40 0.77
C SER A 56 13.50 4.59 0.30
N VAL A 57 14.63 4.80 0.96
CA VAL A 57 15.63 5.79 0.55
C VAL A 57 16.92 5.06 0.20
N SER A 58 17.47 5.37 -0.97
CA SER A 58 18.76 4.84 -1.42
C SER A 58 19.38 5.77 -2.46
N ASP A 59 20.70 5.98 -2.39
CA ASP A 59 21.47 6.73 -3.39
C ASP A 59 20.92 8.14 -3.68
N GLY A 60 20.50 8.85 -2.63
CA GLY A 60 19.92 10.18 -2.72
C GLY A 60 18.49 10.23 -3.23
N LYS A 61 17.87 9.07 -3.49
CA LYS A 61 16.51 8.96 -4.04
C LYS A 61 15.52 8.43 -3.02
N LEU A 62 14.27 8.86 -3.17
CA LEU A 62 13.11 8.29 -2.49
C LEU A 62 12.33 7.45 -3.51
N SER A 63 12.12 6.19 -3.19
CA SER A 63 11.23 5.30 -3.93
C SER A 63 9.96 5.06 -3.11
N VAL A 64 8.81 5.17 -3.77
CA VAL A 64 7.49 4.93 -3.19
C VAL A 64 6.79 3.88 -4.04
N TYR A 65 6.44 2.76 -3.41
CA TYR A 65 5.72 1.66 -4.01
C TYR A 65 4.30 1.64 -3.44
N ALA A 66 3.30 1.97 -4.26
CA ALA A 66 1.90 1.98 -3.86
C ALA A 66 1.15 0.80 -4.50
N ARG A 67 0.27 0.15 -3.73
CA ARG A 67 -0.62 -0.92 -4.18
C ARG A 67 -2.06 -0.64 -3.76
N ASN A 68 -3.03 -1.05 -4.59
CA ASN A 68 -4.46 -1.02 -4.28
C ASN A 68 -5.13 -2.31 -4.80
N PRO A 69 -6.07 -2.94 -4.07
CA PRO A 69 -6.95 -3.92 -4.66
C PRO A 69 -7.79 -3.32 -5.80
N VAL A 70 -7.95 -4.08 -6.87
CA VAL A 70 -8.96 -3.73 -7.88
C VAL A 70 -10.32 -3.93 -7.22
N GLN A 71 -11.08 -2.84 -7.08
CA GLN A 71 -12.48 -2.91 -6.71
C GLN A 71 -13.26 -3.29 -7.96
N CYS A 72 -13.55 -4.58 -8.12
CA CYS A 72 -14.59 -5.04 -9.03
C CYS A 72 -15.96 -4.62 -8.51
#